data_AF-A0A811SMM5-F1
#
_entry.id   AF-A0A811SMM5-F1
#
_cell.length_a   1.000
_cell.length_b   1.000
_cell.length_c   1.000
_cell.angle_alpha   90.00
_cell.angle_beta   90.00
_cell.angle_gamma   90.00
#
_symmetry.space_group_name_H-M   'P 1'
#
loop_
_entity.id
_entity.type
_entity.pdbx_description
1 polymer ?
#
loop_
_entity_poly.entity_id
_entity_poly.type
_entity_poly.pdbx_seq_one_letter_code
_entity_poly.pdbx_strand_id
1 'polypeptide(L)'
;MDLISFGPQEQIVWPASVVAGIAMCAAVYDLTRQVSSRCFKGYDGLNEMHKIEWNNRGFSTFHALAAAAVSLYLLVLSDLFSEDARGTAIVVDRKSWLSDGMFGVSLGYFLTDLAMILWYFPRLGGKEYLLHHGLSMYAISLALLSGKGHFYILMVLFTEATTPFVNLRWYLDLAGRKGSKLYLYNGLALFVGWLVARIILFVYFFAHMYLHFDQVRTVFPLGFYSILTVPPLLSLMNLVWFWKICKGMVKTLCKMKQSVSAKTD
;
A
#
# COMPACT_ATOMS: atom_id res chain seq x y z
N MET A 1 33.57 -3.17 9.90
CA MET A 1 32.37 -2.82 9.09
C MET A 1 32.56 -3.59 7.81
N ASP A 2 32.20 -4.87 7.82
CA ASP A 2 32.20 -5.66 6.60
C ASP A 2 31.23 -4.97 5.66
N LEU A 3 31.76 -4.45 4.54
CA LEU A 3 30.94 -3.94 3.46
C LEU A 3 29.93 -5.04 3.15
N ILE A 4 28.64 -4.69 3.19
CA ILE A 4 27.56 -5.61 2.86
C ILE A 4 27.86 -6.17 1.46
N SER A 5 28.41 -7.38 1.40
CA SER A 5 28.75 -8.05 0.16
C SER A 5 27.49 -8.78 -0.29
N PHE A 6 26.70 -8.11 -1.12
CA PHE A 6 25.50 -8.69 -1.70
C PHE A 6 25.88 -9.83 -2.64
N GLY A 7 25.10 -10.90 -2.63
CA GLY A 7 25.26 -11.98 -3.59
C GLY A 7 25.09 -11.47 -5.03
N PRO A 8 25.63 -12.18 -6.04
CA PRO A 8 25.55 -11.77 -7.44
C PRO A 8 24.12 -11.56 -7.94
N GLN A 9 23.17 -12.29 -7.36
CA GLN A 9 21.75 -12.20 -7.71
C GLN A 9 21.12 -10.91 -7.18
N GLU A 10 21.34 -10.54 -5.92
CA GLU A 10 20.80 -9.31 -5.32
C GLU A 10 21.31 -8.05 -6.03
N GLN A 11 22.58 -8.04 -6.45
CA GLN A 11 23.19 -6.92 -7.16
C GLN A 11 22.49 -6.59 -8.48
N ILE A 12 21.84 -7.58 -9.11
CA ILE A 12 21.11 -7.41 -10.36
C ILE A 12 19.62 -7.22 -10.10
N VAL A 13 19.03 -8.07 -9.26
CA VAL A 13 17.57 -8.10 -9.04
C VAL A 13 17.09 -6.77 -8.45
N TRP A 14 17.75 -6.22 -7.43
CA TRP A 14 17.20 -5.03 -6.78
C TRP A 14 17.20 -3.80 -7.67
N PRO A 15 18.33 -3.41 -8.32
CA PRO A 15 18.31 -2.26 -9.22
C PRO A 15 17.38 -2.47 -10.41
N ALA A 16 17.36 -3.67 -11.00
CA ALA A 16 16.46 -3.99 -12.11
C ALA A 16 14.99 -3.88 -11.70
N SER A 17 14.62 -4.36 -10.52
CA SER A 17 13.25 -4.26 -10.00
C SER A 17 12.86 -2.81 -9.65
N VAL A 18 13.77 -2.00 -9.12
CA VAL A 18 13.52 -0.56 -8.90
C VAL A 18 13.25 0.14 -10.22
N VAL A 19 14.10 -0.08 -11.23
CA VAL A 19 13.90 0.47 -12.57
C VAL A 19 12.58 -0.02 -13.18
N ALA A 20 12.25 -1.30 -13.00
CA ALA A 20 10.97 -1.86 -13.46
C ALA A 20 9.77 -1.18 -12.77
N GLY A 21 9.87 -0.85 -11.47
CA GLY A 21 8.85 -0.10 -10.76
C GLY A 21 8.64 1.32 -11.32
N ILE A 22 9.73 2.02 -11.62
CA ILE A 22 9.69 3.37 -12.24
C ILE A 22 9.09 3.28 -13.65
N ALA A 23 9.55 2.33 -14.46
CA ALA A 23 9.05 2.11 -15.82
C ALA A 23 7.57 1.72 -15.82
N MET A 24 7.14 0.90 -14.86
CA MET A 24 5.72 0.56 -14.64
C MET A 24 4.90 1.82 -14.35
N CYS A 25 5.37 2.70 -13.47
CA CYS A 25 4.67 3.95 -13.18
C CYS A 25 4.46 4.80 -14.44
N ALA A 26 5.51 5.00 -15.23
CA ALA A 26 5.43 5.75 -16.48
C ALA A 26 4.46 5.10 -17.49
N ALA A 27 4.60 3.79 -17.71
CA ALA A 27 3.75 3.06 -18.65
C ALA A 27 2.27 3.07 -18.25
N VAL A 28 1.97 2.85 -16.97
CA VAL A 28 0.59 2.84 -16.46
C VAL A 28 0.02 4.26 -16.41
N TYR A 29 0.82 5.28 -16.13
CA TYR A 29 0.40 6.68 -16.21
C TYR A 29 -0.09 7.03 -17.62
N ASP A 30 0.70 6.71 -18.65
CA ASP A 30 0.35 6.97 -20.05
C ASP A 30 -0.83 6.11 -20.52
N LEU A 31 -0.87 4.83 -20.13
CA LEU A 31 -2.02 3.97 -20.42
C LEU A 31 -3.29 4.52 -19.78
N THR A 32 -3.22 4.93 -18.51
CA THR A 32 -4.36 5.52 -17.79
C THR A 32 -4.85 6.76 -18.50
N ARG A 33 -3.94 7.65 -18.94
CA ARG A 33 -4.29 8.83 -19.73
C ARG A 33 -5.01 8.47 -21.03
N GLN A 34 -4.48 7.52 -21.80
CA GLN A 34 -5.04 7.12 -23.10
C GLN A 34 -6.39 6.42 -22.97
N VAL A 35 -6.53 5.51 -22.01
CA VAL A 35 -7.80 4.83 -21.72
C VAL A 35 -8.82 5.85 -21.20
N SER A 36 -8.38 6.78 -20.35
CA SER A 36 -9.29 7.76 -19.74
C SER A 36 -9.87 8.73 -20.77
N SER A 37 -9.06 9.29 -21.67
CA SER A 37 -9.55 10.17 -22.73
C SER A 37 -10.51 9.47 -23.70
N ARG A 38 -10.28 8.19 -23.99
CA ARG A 38 -11.14 7.41 -24.90
C ARG A 38 -12.44 6.93 -24.26
N CYS A 39 -12.38 6.48 -23.01
CA CYS A 39 -13.50 5.79 -22.35
C CYS A 39 -14.32 6.69 -21.41
N PHE A 40 -13.75 7.81 -20.94
CA PHE A 40 -14.38 8.67 -19.95
C PHE A 40 -14.49 10.10 -20.46
N LYS A 41 -15.63 10.45 -21.06
CA LYS A 41 -15.91 11.79 -21.61
C LYS A 41 -15.65 12.96 -20.62
N GLY A 42 -15.77 12.69 -19.32
CA GLY A 42 -15.50 13.70 -18.28
C GLY A 42 -14.01 14.01 -18.08
N TYR A 43 -13.11 13.13 -18.50
CA TYR A 43 -11.67 13.26 -18.29
C TYR A 43 -11.07 14.46 -19.04
N ASP A 44 -11.43 14.63 -20.32
CA ASP A 44 -10.86 15.70 -21.14
C ASP A 44 -11.23 17.11 -20.64
N GLY A 45 -12.40 17.23 -20.01
CA GLY A 45 -12.88 18.46 -19.37
C GLY A 45 -12.28 18.74 -17.98
N LEU A 46 -11.46 17.84 -17.43
CA LEU A 46 -10.77 18.10 -16.17
C LEU A 46 -9.67 19.15 -16.36
N ASN A 47 -9.43 19.95 -15.31
CA ASN A 47 -8.24 20.79 -15.25
C ASN A 47 -6.96 19.94 -15.17
N GLU A 48 -5.82 20.54 -15.50
CA GLU A 48 -4.53 19.82 -15.57
C GLU A 48 -4.14 19.15 -14.25
N MET A 49 -4.40 19.79 -13.11
CA MET A 49 -4.10 19.19 -11.81
C MET A 49 -4.93 17.94 -11.54
N HIS A 50 -6.22 17.96 -11.86
CA HIS A 50 -7.08 16.78 -11.73
C HIS A 50 -6.69 15.69 -12.72
N LYS A 51 -6.22 16.00 -13.93
CA LYS A 51 -5.68 14.99 -14.86
C LYS A 51 -4.43 14.32 -14.31
N ILE A 52 -3.52 15.10 -13.71
CA ILE A 52 -2.32 14.58 -13.05
C ILE A 52 -2.71 13.65 -11.91
N GLU A 53 -3.57 14.08 -10.98
CA GLU A 53 -4.03 13.23 -9.87
C GLU A 53 -4.79 11.99 -10.37
N TRP A 54 -5.60 12.13 -11.41
CA TRP A 54 -6.32 11.03 -12.03
C TRP A 54 -5.36 9.95 -12.55
N ASN A 55 -4.31 10.37 -13.27
CA ASN A 55 -3.34 9.44 -13.85
C ASN A 55 -2.44 8.82 -12.77
N ASN A 56 -2.07 9.56 -11.72
CA ASN A 56 -1.34 9.01 -10.56
C ASN A 56 -2.09 7.92 -9.83
N ARG A 57 -3.40 8.11 -9.68
CA ARG A 57 -4.29 7.09 -9.11
C ARG A 57 -4.33 5.83 -9.97
N GLY A 58 -4.01 5.91 -11.26
CA GLY A 58 -3.88 4.77 -12.16
C GLY A 58 -2.72 3.86 -11.76
N PHE A 59 -1.49 4.38 -11.75
CA PHE A 59 -0.32 3.55 -11.43
C PHE A 59 -0.27 3.12 -9.96
N SER A 60 -0.77 3.92 -9.02
CA SER A 60 -0.91 3.50 -7.62
C SER A 60 -1.92 2.37 -7.44
N THR A 61 -3.03 2.38 -8.18
CA THR A 61 -3.96 1.24 -8.20
C THR A 61 -3.29 -0.03 -8.74
N PHE A 62 -2.51 0.10 -9.81
CA PHE A 62 -1.80 -1.05 -10.40
C PHE A 62 -0.76 -1.64 -9.44
N HIS A 63 0.10 -0.80 -8.85
CA HIS A 63 1.07 -1.23 -7.84
C HIS A 63 0.37 -1.91 -6.66
N ALA A 64 -0.68 -1.30 -6.13
CA ALA A 64 -1.41 -1.81 -4.98
C ALA A 64 -1.97 -3.22 -5.23
N LEU A 65 -2.53 -3.47 -6.42
CA LEU A 65 -3.03 -4.79 -6.80
C LEU A 65 -1.90 -5.82 -6.91
N ALA A 66 -0.78 -5.45 -7.54
CA ALA A 66 0.39 -6.33 -7.67
C ALA A 66 1.02 -6.65 -6.29
N ALA A 67 1.24 -5.63 -5.46
CA ALA A 67 1.81 -5.76 -4.13
C ALA A 67 0.91 -6.61 -3.22
N ALA A 68 -0.41 -6.40 -3.25
CA ALA A 68 -1.36 -7.20 -2.49
C ALA A 68 -1.40 -8.66 -2.96
N ALA A 69 -1.41 -8.90 -4.28
CA ALA A 69 -1.43 -10.26 -4.84
C ALA A 69 -0.15 -11.05 -4.49
N VAL A 70 1.03 -10.44 -4.68
CA VAL A 70 2.31 -11.07 -4.32
C VAL A 70 2.42 -11.29 -2.82
N SER A 71 1.98 -10.33 -1.99
CA SER A 71 2.00 -10.48 -0.54
C SER A 71 1.07 -11.58 -0.07
N LEU A 72 -0.15 -11.67 -0.61
CA LEU A 72 -1.09 -12.76 -0.31
C LEU A 72 -0.50 -14.12 -0.69
N TYR A 73 0.07 -14.22 -1.90
CA TYR A 73 0.70 -15.44 -2.36
C TYR A 73 1.83 -15.87 -1.41
N LEU A 74 2.75 -14.97 -1.08
CA LEU A 74 3.91 -15.31 -0.26
C LEU A 74 3.53 -15.59 1.21
N LEU A 75 2.61 -14.82 1.79
CA LEU A 75 2.22 -14.95 3.20
C LEU A 75 1.28 -16.13 3.47
N VAL A 76 0.45 -16.52 2.51
CA VAL A 76 -0.66 -17.46 2.75
C VAL A 76 -0.60 -18.70 1.86
N LEU A 77 -0.28 -18.53 0.57
CA LEU A 77 -0.40 -19.62 -0.41
C LEU A 77 0.90 -20.39 -0.64
N SER A 78 2.04 -19.73 -0.44
CA SER A 78 3.37 -20.33 -0.60
C SER A 78 3.86 -20.98 0.70
N ASP A 79 4.85 -21.86 0.58
CA ASP A 79 5.51 -22.50 1.71
C ASP A 79 6.51 -21.57 2.44
N LEU A 80 6.79 -20.36 1.92
CA LEU A 80 7.89 -19.48 2.37
C LEU A 80 7.87 -19.19 3.88
N PHE A 81 6.70 -18.98 4.45
CA PHE A 81 6.52 -18.65 5.88
C PHE A 81 5.72 -19.70 6.66
N SER A 82 5.48 -20.88 6.07
CA SER A 82 4.84 -21.97 6.79
C SER A 82 5.76 -22.51 7.90
N GLU A 83 5.20 -22.93 9.04
CA GLU A 83 6.00 -23.49 10.13
C GLU A 83 6.62 -24.84 9.74
N ASP A 84 5.92 -25.61 8.91
CA ASP A 84 6.32 -26.95 8.47
C ASP A 84 7.37 -26.96 7.35
N ALA A 85 7.53 -25.86 6.62
CA ALA A 85 8.49 -25.79 5.51
C ALA A 85 9.81 -25.12 5.92
N ARG A 86 10.89 -25.83 5.57
CA ARG A 86 12.30 -25.38 5.54
C ARG A 86 12.96 -25.17 6.91
N GLY A 87 13.29 -26.27 7.58
CA GLY A 87 14.45 -26.38 8.47
C GLY A 87 14.53 -25.37 9.63
N THR A 88 15.75 -25.11 10.12
CA THR A 88 16.05 -24.33 11.33
C THR A 88 15.94 -22.80 11.14
N ALA A 89 15.52 -22.30 9.98
CA ALA A 89 15.50 -20.88 9.68
C ALA A 89 14.30 -20.17 10.35
N ILE A 90 14.59 -19.18 11.19
CA ILE A 90 13.60 -18.33 11.85
C ILE A 90 12.88 -17.41 10.87
N VAL A 91 11.62 -17.04 11.14
CA VAL A 91 10.73 -16.31 10.21
C VAL A 91 11.35 -15.01 9.72
N VAL A 92 12.08 -14.31 10.59
CA VAL A 92 12.72 -13.02 10.28
C VAL A 92 13.82 -13.12 9.23
N ASP A 93 14.40 -14.30 9.01
CA ASP A 93 15.49 -14.53 8.06
C ASP A 93 14.99 -15.12 6.73
N ARG A 94 13.70 -15.41 6.62
CA ARG A 94 13.11 -16.02 5.43
C ARG A 94 12.81 -14.95 4.38
N LYS A 95 13.35 -15.14 3.18
CA LYS A 95 13.10 -14.32 1.98
C LYS A 95 13.06 -15.16 0.72
N SER A 96 12.58 -14.57 -0.37
CA SER A 96 12.60 -15.16 -1.72
C SER A 96 12.96 -14.10 -2.77
N TRP A 97 13.42 -14.55 -3.95
CA TRP A 97 13.65 -13.67 -5.10
C TRP A 97 12.39 -12.87 -5.48
N LEU A 98 11.20 -13.44 -5.29
CA LEU A 98 9.93 -12.78 -5.55
C LEU A 98 9.66 -11.66 -4.55
N SER A 99 9.96 -11.88 -3.25
CA SER A 99 9.88 -10.81 -2.25
C SER A 99 10.91 -9.69 -2.50
N ASP A 100 12.16 -10.05 -2.85
CA ASP A 100 13.21 -9.09 -3.23
C ASP A 100 12.75 -8.24 -4.43
N GLY A 101 12.21 -8.89 -5.47
CA GLY A 101 11.70 -8.21 -6.65
C GLY A 101 10.50 -7.30 -6.36
N MET A 102 9.52 -7.76 -5.57
CA MET A 102 8.36 -6.94 -5.18
C MET A 102 8.76 -5.73 -4.33
N PHE A 103 9.76 -5.87 -3.47
CA PHE A 103 10.31 -4.76 -2.67
C PHE A 103 11.01 -3.74 -3.57
N GLY A 104 11.84 -4.20 -4.51
CA GLY A 104 12.46 -3.31 -5.51
C GLY A 104 11.42 -2.56 -6.35
N VAL A 105 10.43 -3.25 -6.90
CA VAL A 105 9.32 -2.62 -7.65
C VAL A 105 8.57 -1.61 -6.77
N SER A 106 8.34 -1.93 -5.50
CA SER A 106 7.67 -1.02 -4.55
C SER A 106 8.52 0.22 -4.24
N LEU A 107 9.84 0.10 -4.12
CA LEU A 107 10.73 1.25 -3.99
C LEU A 107 10.66 2.15 -5.22
N GLY A 108 10.69 1.59 -6.43
CA GLY A 108 10.55 2.36 -7.67
C GLY A 108 9.22 3.11 -7.75
N TYR A 109 8.12 2.45 -7.33
CA TYR A 109 6.80 3.05 -7.21
C TYR A 109 6.77 4.20 -6.19
N PHE A 110 7.15 3.93 -4.93
CA PHE A 110 7.11 4.94 -3.87
C PHE A 110 8.01 6.14 -4.18
N LEU A 111 9.16 5.91 -4.83
CA LEU A 111 10.05 6.98 -5.25
C LEU A 111 9.38 7.87 -6.31
N THR A 112 8.72 7.27 -7.30
CA THR A 112 8.05 8.00 -8.38
C THR A 112 6.85 8.77 -7.83
N ASP A 113 6.01 8.15 -7.01
CA ASP A 113 4.84 8.83 -6.43
C ASP A 113 5.27 9.94 -5.45
N LEU A 114 6.30 9.71 -4.64
CA LEU A 114 6.85 10.75 -3.76
C LEU A 114 7.41 11.93 -4.56
N ALA A 115 8.15 11.67 -5.64
CA ALA A 115 8.68 12.72 -6.50
C ALA A 115 7.54 13.58 -7.07
N MET A 116 6.44 12.95 -7.49
CA MET A 116 5.25 13.68 -7.95
C MET A 116 4.56 14.46 -6.84
N ILE A 117 4.38 13.86 -5.66
CA ILE A 117 3.79 14.54 -4.49
C ILE A 117 4.61 15.78 -4.13
N LEU A 118 5.95 15.69 -4.12
CA LEU A 118 6.84 16.81 -3.82
C LEU A 118 6.77 17.89 -4.90
N TRP A 119 6.78 17.50 -6.19
CA TRP A 119 6.71 18.43 -7.31
C TRP A 119 5.43 19.26 -7.32
N TYR A 120 4.31 18.64 -6.94
CA TYR A 120 2.99 19.27 -6.90
C TYR A 120 2.51 19.58 -5.48
N PHE A 121 3.41 19.64 -4.50
CA PHE A 121 3.04 19.87 -3.10
C PHE A 121 2.46 21.29 -2.92
N PRO A 122 1.38 21.48 -2.14
CA PRO A 122 0.59 20.50 -1.38
C PRO A 122 -0.67 20.00 -2.11
N ARG A 123 -0.76 20.14 -3.44
CA ARG A 123 -1.98 19.87 -4.21
C ARG A 123 -2.24 18.39 -4.48
N LEU A 124 -1.19 17.61 -4.72
CA LEU A 124 -1.28 16.17 -5.05
C LEU A 124 -1.22 15.25 -3.82
N GLY A 125 -0.87 15.80 -2.65
CA GLY A 125 -0.76 15.05 -1.40
C GLY A 125 -0.45 15.94 -0.20
N GLY A 126 -0.85 15.46 0.99
CA GLY A 126 -0.56 16.07 2.28
C GLY A 126 0.71 15.52 2.96
N LYS A 127 1.07 16.11 4.11
CA LYS A 127 2.25 15.73 4.91
C LYS A 127 2.20 14.26 5.38
N GLU A 128 0.99 13.73 5.58
CA GLU A 128 0.78 12.33 5.93
C GLU A 128 1.27 11.37 4.84
N TYR A 129 1.15 11.75 3.56
CA TYR A 129 1.65 10.93 2.45
C TYR A 129 3.18 10.97 2.39
N LEU A 130 3.79 12.13 2.64
CA LEU A 130 5.25 12.25 2.75
C LEU A 130 5.81 11.33 3.84
N LEU A 131 5.18 11.35 5.03
CA LEU A 131 5.57 10.49 6.14
C LEU A 131 5.37 9.01 5.79
N HIS A 132 4.22 8.65 5.24
CA HIS A 132 3.91 7.27 4.83
C HIS A 132 4.91 6.73 3.80
N HIS A 133 5.20 7.50 2.75
CA HIS A 133 6.13 7.10 1.69
C HIS A 133 7.57 7.00 2.23
N GLY A 134 8.01 7.99 3.03
CA GLY A 134 9.33 7.99 3.63
C GLY A 134 9.54 6.77 4.55
N LEU A 135 8.60 6.50 5.45
CA LEU A 135 8.64 5.33 6.34
C LEU A 135 8.64 4.01 5.56
N SER A 136 7.81 3.91 4.51
CA SER A 136 7.70 2.71 3.68
C SER A 136 9.01 2.44 2.92
N MET A 137 9.57 3.45 2.25
CA MET A 137 10.84 3.30 1.54
C MET A 137 12.01 2.99 2.48
N TYR A 138 12.04 3.63 3.65
CA TYR A 138 13.04 3.36 4.68
C TYR A 138 12.98 1.90 5.14
N ALA A 139 11.80 1.40 5.50
CA ALA A 139 11.62 0.04 5.99
C ALA A 139 11.91 -1.00 4.90
N ILE A 140 11.45 -0.78 3.66
CA ILE A 140 11.72 -1.68 2.53
C ILE A 140 13.21 -1.71 2.21
N SER A 141 13.90 -0.56 2.21
CA SER A 141 15.34 -0.49 1.96
C SER A 141 16.13 -1.24 3.02
N LEU A 142 15.77 -1.10 4.30
CA LEU A 142 16.41 -1.86 5.38
C LEU A 142 16.19 -3.38 5.23
N ALA A 143 14.98 -3.80 4.84
CA ALA A 143 14.69 -5.21 4.62
C ALA A 143 15.51 -5.78 3.47
N LEU A 144 15.60 -5.08 2.33
CA LEU A 144 16.46 -5.49 1.23
C LEU A 144 17.92 -5.57 1.66
N LEU A 145 18.49 -4.47 2.19
CA LEU A 145 19.90 -4.38 2.56
C LEU A 145 20.34 -5.43 3.59
N SER A 146 19.43 -5.86 4.46
CA SER A 146 19.72 -6.88 5.47
C SER A 146 19.29 -8.30 5.08
N GLY A 147 18.42 -8.44 4.09
CA GLY A 147 17.72 -9.69 3.77
C GLY A 147 16.77 -10.17 4.88
N LYS A 148 16.43 -9.33 5.86
CA LYS A 148 15.64 -9.69 7.04
C LYS A 148 14.30 -8.95 7.10
N GLY A 149 13.34 -9.52 7.82
CA GLY A 149 12.05 -8.90 8.10
C GLY A 149 11.08 -8.86 6.91
N HIS A 150 11.31 -9.68 5.88
CA HIS A 150 10.46 -9.71 4.68
C HIS A 150 9.02 -10.06 5.02
N PHE A 151 8.78 -10.98 5.97
CA PHE A 151 7.45 -11.31 6.48
C PHE A 151 6.65 -10.06 6.88
N TYR A 152 7.24 -9.20 7.71
CA TYR A 152 6.61 -7.99 8.22
C TYR A 152 6.38 -6.93 7.13
N ILE A 153 7.34 -6.76 6.20
CA ILE A 153 7.17 -5.83 5.08
C ILE A 153 6.05 -6.30 4.13
N LEU A 154 5.96 -7.61 3.85
CA LEU A 154 4.88 -8.16 3.02
C LEU A 154 3.50 -7.96 3.67
N MET A 155 3.38 -8.08 5.00
CA MET A 155 2.13 -7.76 5.70
C MET A 155 1.77 -6.28 5.52
N VAL A 156 2.75 -5.38 5.61
CA VAL A 156 2.51 -3.94 5.38
C VAL A 156 2.15 -3.66 3.92
N LEU A 157 2.83 -4.28 2.94
CA LEU A 157 2.49 -4.14 1.52
C LEU A 157 1.10 -4.70 1.19
N PHE A 158 0.66 -5.77 1.85
CA PHE A 158 -0.69 -6.29 1.69
C PHE A 158 -1.76 -5.25 2.07
N THR A 159 -1.45 -4.28 2.93
CA THR A 159 -2.39 -3.21 3.29
C THR A 159 -2.74 -2.30 2.11
N GLU A 160 -1.94 -2.29 1.05
CA GLU A 160 -2.25 -1.59 -0.20
C GLU A 160 -3.46 -2.18 -0.92
N ALA A 161 -3.94 -3.38 -0.55
CA ALA A 161 -5.19 -3.96 -1.05
C ALA A 161 -6.40 -3.01 -0.91
N THR A 162 -6.35 -2.02 0.00
CA THR A 162 -7.42 -1.02 0.15
C THR A 162 -7.32 0.17 -0.81
N THR A 163 -6.14 0.43 -1.39
CA THR A 163 -5.84 1.58 -2.25
C THR A 163 -6.72 1.65 -3.50
N PRO A 164 -7.04 0.54 -4.20
CA PRO A 164 -7.99 0.56 -5.31
C PRO A 164 -9.37 1.11 -4.91
N PHE A 165 -9.87 0.82 -3.70
CA PHE A 165 -11.16 1.33 -3.25
C PHE A 165 -11.09 2.83 -2.92
N VAL A 166 -9.97 3.31 -2.37
CA VAL A 166 -9.71 4.74 -2.14
C VAL A 166 -9.71 5.49 -3.47
N ASN A 167 -8.97 4.98 -4.46
CA ASN A 167 -8.85 5.58 -5.78
C ASN A 167 -10.18 5.56 -6.53
N LEU A 168 -10.91 4.43 -6.53
CA LEU A 168 -12.23 4.34 -7.13
C LEU A 168 -13.23 5.32 -6.49
N ARG A 169 -13.17 5.49 -5.16
CA ARG A 169 -14.02 6.45 -4.46
C ARG A 169 -13.74 7.87 -4.93
N TRP A 170 -12.47 8.22 -5.11
CA TRP A 170 -12.06 9.53 -5.61
C TRP A 170 -12.51 9.76 -7.05
N TYR A 171 -12.33 8.79 -7.95
CA TYR A 171 -12.80 8.89 -9.34
C TYR A 171 -14.32 9.13 -9.43
N LEU A 172 -15.09 8.40 -8.63
CA LEU A 172 -16.53 8.57 -8.57
C LEU A 172 -16.93 9.91 -7.96
N ASP A 173 -16.18 10.43 -6.99
CA ASP A 173 -16.42 11.76 -6.42
C ASP A 173 -16.19 12.86 -7.47
N LEU A 174 -15.03 12.82 -8.13
CA LEU A 174 -14.67 13.78 -9.17
C LEU A 174 -15.67 13.77 -10.34
N ALA A 175 -16.20 12.59 -10.69
CA ALA A 175 -17.24 12.43 -11.71
C ALA A 175 -18.64 12.86 -11.25
N GLY A 176 -18.80 13.40 -10.03
CA GLY A 176 -20.10 13.82 -9.47
C GLY A 176 -21.03 12.64 -9.12
N ARG A 177 -20.50 11.42 -8.98
CA ARG A 177 -21.27 10.17 -8.81
C ARG A 177 -21.43 9.71 -7.36
N LYS A 178 -21.32 10.63 -6.38
CA LYS A 178 -21.51 10.34 -4.94
C LYS A 178 -22.86 9.68 -4.60
N GLY A 179 -23.91 9.92 -5.40
CA GLY A 179 -25.23 9.33 -5.21
C GLY A 179 -25.42 7.94 -5.82
N SER A 180 -24.42 7.40 -6.53
CA SER A 180 -24.56 6.12 -7.22
C SER A 180 -24.46 4.92 -6.27
N LYS A 181 -25.12 3.80 -6.64
CA LYS A 181 -24.98 2.51 -5.93
C LYS A 181 -23.51 2.05 -5.88
N LEU A 182 -22.75 2.28 -6.96
CA LEU A 182 -21.33 1.94 -7.03
C LEU A 182 -20.51 2.70 -5.97
N TYR A 183 -20.78 4.00 -5.76
CA TYR A 183 -20.11 4.79 -4.72
C TYR A 183 -20.41 4.27 -3.31
N LEU A 184 -21.65 3.79 -3.08
CA LEU A 184 -22.06 3.18 -1.82
C LEU A 184 -21.36 1.84 -1.60
N TYR A 185 -21.44 0.91 -2.55
CA TYR A 185 -20.82 -0.42 -2.43
C TYR A 185 -19.29 -0.33 -2.31
N ASN A 186 -18.66 0.56 -3.10
CA ASN A 186 -17.22 0.82 -2.94
C ASN A 186 -16.90 1.41 -1.56
N GLY A 187 -17.76 2.28 -1.01
CA GLY A 187 -17.60 2.78 0.35
C GLY A 187 -17.66 1.68 1.41
N LEU A 188 -18.59 0.73 1.27
CA LEU A 188 -18.70 -0.44 2.14
C LEU A 188 -17.48 -1.36 2.01
N ALA A 189 -17.06 -1.67 0.78
CA ALA A 189 -15.87 -2.45 0.52
C ALA A 189 -14.61 -1.78 1.11
N LEU A 190 -14.47 -0.46 0.96
CA LEU A 190 -13.38 0.31 1.56
C LEU A 190 -13.40 0.18 3.09
N PHE A 191 -14.56 0.30 3.74
CA PHE A 191 -14.67 0.16 5.19
C PHE A 191 -14.27 -1.23 5.68
N VAL A 192 -14.83 -2.29 5.08
CA VAL A 192 -14.52 -3.68 5.45
C VAL A 192 -13.06 -4.01 5.15
N GLY A 193 -12.57 -3.62 3.97
CA GLY A 193 -11.19 -3.81 3.57
C GLY A 193 -10.21 -3.11 4.51
N TRP A 194 -10.52 -1.88 4.95
CA TRP A 194 -9.69 -1.16 5.91
C TRP A 194 -9.67 -1.84 7.28
N LEU A 195 -10.82 -2.27 7.79
CA LEU A 195 -10.90 -3.00 9.05
C LEU A 195 -10.04 -4.27 9.01
N VAL A 196 -10.17 -5.08 7.95
CA VAL A 196 -9.45 -6.35 7.84
C VAL A 196 -7.96 -6.13 7.57
N ALA A 197 -7.62 -5.43 6.49
CA ALA A 197 -6.25 -5.33 6.01
C ALA A 197 -5.38 -4.33 6.78
N ARG A 198 -5.97 -3.35 7.48
CA ARG A 198 -5.20 -2.28 8.17
C ARG A 198 -5.38 -2.25 9.68
N ILE A 199 -6.49 -2.76 10.23
CA ILE A 199 -6.70 -2.82 11.69
C ILE A 199 -6.41 -4.23 12.22
N ILE A 200 -7.17 -5.23 11.77
CA ILE A 200 -7.02 -6.62 12.25
C ILE A 200 -5.64 -7.18 11.88
N LEU A 201 -5.17 -6.93 10.65
CA LEU A 201 -3.82 -7.36 10.25
C LEU A 201 -2.71 -6.75 11.13
N PHE A 202 -2.83 -5.50 11.55
CA PHE A 202 -1.84 -4.88 12.44
C PHE A 202 -1.93 -5.44 13.86
N VAL A 203 -3.13 -5.80 14.35
CA VAL A 203 -3.26 -6.55 15.61
C VAL A 203 -2.52 -7.88 15.51
N TYR A 204 -2.74 -8.64 14.42
CA TYR A 204 -2.01 -9.89 14.18
C TYR A 204 -0.50 -9.66 14.04
N PHE A 205 -0.07 -8.62 13.32
CA PHE A 205 1.34 -8.23 13.19
C PHE A 205 1.98 -8.05 14.57
N PHE A 206 1.37 -7.26 15.46
CA PHE A 206 1.94 -7.00 16.78
C PHE A 206 1.90 -8.23 17.69
N ALA A 207 0.84 -9.04 17.61
CA ALA A 207 0.77 -10.31 18.33
C ALA A 207 1.88 -11.27 17.88
N HIS A 208 2.05 -11.46 16.56
CA HIS A 208 3.13 -12.29 16.00
C HIS A 208 4.50 -11.75 16.41
N MET A 209 4.72 -10.44 16.31
CA MET A 209 5.97 -9.82 16.75
C MET A 209 6.27 -10.05 18.24
N TYR A 210 5.25 -10.01 19.09
CA TYR A 210 5.37 -10.28 20.53
C TYR A 210 5.67 -11.75 20.81
N LEU A 211 4.98 -12.68 20.15
CA LEU A 211 5.17 -14.12 20.32
C LEU A 211 6.53 -14.60 19.76
N HIS A 212 7.02 -13.96 18.70
CA HIS A 212 8.31 -14.26 18.08
C HIS A 212 9.38 -13.22 18.43
N PHE A 213 9.29 -12.58 19.59
CA PHE A 213 10.16 -11.46 19.96
C PHE A 213 11.64 -11.85 20.01
N ASP A 214 11.95 -13.09 20.40
CA ASP A 214 13.32 -13.61 20.39
C ASP A 214 13.92 -13.65 18.99
N GLN A 215 13.12 -13.93 17.96
CA GLN A 215 13.55 -13.85 16.56
C GLN A 215 13.73 -12.39 16.12
N VAL A 216 12.83 -11.49 16.54
CA VAL A 216 12.95 -10.06 16.22
C VAL A 216 14.23 -9.45 16.79
N ARG A 217 14.67 -9.89 17.98
CA ARG A 217 15.94 -9.48 18.61
C ARG A 217 17.19 -9.89 17.81
N THR A 218 17.12 -10.89 16.93
CA THR A 218 18.26 -11.31 16.11
C THR A 218 18.44 -10.47 14.84
N VAL A 219 17.57 -9.49 14.61
CA VAL A 219 17.77 -8.48 13.56
C VAL A 219 18.86 -7.50 14.01
N PHE A 220 19.63 -6.98 13.06
CA PHE A 220 20.64 -5.95 13.32
C PHE A 220 20.04 -4.75 14.07
N PRO A 221 20.81 -4.02 14.90
CA PRO A 221 20.27 -3.04 15.86
C PRO A 221 19.32 -2.00 15.25
N LEU A 222 19.70 -1.42 14.11
CA LEU A 222 18.84 -0.45 13.43
C LEU A 222 17.51 -1.09 13.00
N GLY A 223 17.55 -2.26 12.34
CA GLY A 223 16.34 -2.98 11.92
C GLY A 223 15.44 -3.40 13.10
N PHE A 224 16.02 -3.81 14.22
CA PHE A 224 15.29 -4.09 15.46
C PHE A 224 14.49 -2.86 15.93
N TYR A 225 15.15 -1.71 16.07
CA TYR A 225 14.45 -0.47 16.48
C TYR A 225 13.45 0.00 15.43
N SER A 226 13.72 -0.19 14.13
CA SER A 226 12.77 0.12 13.06
C SER A 226 11.50 -0.72 13.15
N ILE A 227 11.60 -2.04 13.40
CA ILE A 227 10.43 -2.93 13.57
C ILE A 227 9.60 -2.52 14.79
N LEU A 228 10.22 -1.96 15.83
CA LEU A 228 9.51 -1.48 17.02
C LEU A 228 8.92 -0.07 16.89
N THR A 229 9.29 0.71 15.88
CA THR A 229 8.90 2.13 15.77
C THR A 229 8.08 2.43 14.52
N VAL A 230 8.45 1.89 13.36
CA VAL A 230 7.77 2.18 12.08
C VAL A 230 6.36 1.58 12.04
N PRO A 231 6.12 0.29 12.35
CA PRO A 231 4.77 -0.27 12.32
C PRO A 231 3.80 0.40 13.31
N PRO A 232 4.18 0.76 14.55
CA PRO A 232 3.30 1.56 15.41
C PRO A 232 2.90 2.92 14.80
N LEU A 233 3.84 3.64 14.17
CA LEU A 233 3.52 4.90 13.49
C LEU A 233 2.54 4.69 12.33
N LEU A 234 2.76 3.68 11.50
CA LEU A 234 1.84 3.32 10.41
C LEU A 234 0.46 2.91 10.95
N SER A 235 0.41 2.19 12.06
CA SER A 235 -0.83 1.79 12.74
C SER A 235 -1.62 3.02 13.22
N LEU A 236 -0.96 4.00 13.84
CA LEU A 236 -1.59 5.26 14.26
C LEU A 236 -2.19 6.01 13.07
N MET A 237 -1.47 6.09 11.95
CA MET A 237 -1.98 6.68 10.72
C MET A 237 -3.21 5.92 10.19
N ASN A 238 -3.16 4.58 10.20
CA ASN A 238 -4.28 3.73 9.81
C ASN A 238 -5.52 3.94 10.69
N LEU A 239 -5.35 4.17 12.00
CA LEU A 239 -6.45 4.48 12.92
C LEU A 239 -7.08 5.85 12.62
N VAL A 240 -6.26 6.87 12.34
CA VAL A 240 -6.75 8.21 11.96
C VAL A 240 -7.57 8.15 10.67
N TRP A 241 -7.08 7.44 9.66
CA TRP A 241 -7.80 7.26 8.40
C TRP A 241 -9.06 6.39 8.58
N PHE A 242 -9.00 5.33 9.38
CA PHE A 242 -10.17 4.51 9.66
C PHE A 242 -11.28 5.32 10.34
N TRP A 243 -10.92 6.18 11.31
CA TRP A 243 -11.86 7.11 11.91
C TRP A 243 -12.53 8.03 10.88
N LYS A 244 -11.79 8.55 9.89
CA LYS A 244 -12.37 9.33 8.78
C LYS A 244 -13.34 8.50 7.95
N ILE A 245 -13.02 7.23 7.67
CA ILE A 245 -13.87 6.31 6.92
C ILE A 245 -15.16 6.00 7.71
N CYS A 246 -15.06 5.70 9.01
CA CYS A 246 -16.20 5.49 9.90
C CYS A 246 -17.13 6.70 9.90
N LYS A 247 -16.58 7.92 10.07
CA LYS A 247 -17.36 9.16 10.00
C LYS A 247 -18.07 9.32 8.65
N GLY A 248 -17.39 9.02 7.55
CA GLY A 248 -17.97 9.02 6.21
C GLY A 248 -19.14 8.05 6.08
N MET A 249 -18.99 6.83 6.62
CA MET A 249 -20.02 5.78 6.59
C MET A 249 -21.26 6.18 7.38
N VAL A 250 -21.08 6.66 8.62
CA VAL A 250 -22.19 7.13 9.48
C VAL A 250 -22.98 8.23 8.78
N LYS A 251 -22.30 9.20 8.16
CA LYS A 251 -22.95 10.27 7.41
C LYS A 251 -23.79 9.74 6.24
N THR A 252 -23.31 8.74 5.51
CA THR A 252 -24.06 8.12 4.42
C THR A 252 -25.30 7.37 4.92
N LEU A 253 -25.16 6.58 5.99
CA LEU A 253 -26.28 5.82 6.57
C LEU A 253 -27.38 6.74 7.14
N CYS A 254 -26.99 7.82 7.83
CA CYS A 254 -27.94 8.81 8.35
C CYS A 254 -28.75 9.47 7.22
N LYS A 255 -28.10 9.83 6.10
CA LYS A 255 -28.79 10.39 4.93
C LYS A 255 -29.76 9.41 4.28
N MET A 256 -29.38 8.13 4.19
CA MET A 256 -30.27 7.10 3.65
C MET A 256 -31.52 6.96 4.53
N LYS A 257 -31.36 6.91 5.86
CA LYS A 257 -32.49 6.84 6.80
C LYS A 257 -33.46 8.02 6.64
N GLN A 258 -32.93 9.25 6.51
CA GLN A 258 -33.74 10.45 6.27
C GLN A 258 -34.50 10.38 4.94
N SER A 259 -33.85 9.90 3.86
CA SER A 259 -34.48 9.78 2.54
C SER A 259 -35.57 8.71 2.48
N VAL A 260 -35.48 7.67 3.30
CA VAL A 260 -36.51 6.62 3.42
C VAL A 260 -37.71 7.16 4.19
N SER A 261 -37.47 7.83 5.33
CA SER A 261 -38.54 8.45 6.14
C SER A 261 -39.35 9.48 5.33
N ALA A 262 -38.68 10.31 4.52
CA ALA A 262 -39.34 11.32 3.69
C ALA A 262 -40.13 10.75 2.48
N LYS A 263 -40.05 9.44 2.21
CA LYS A 263 -40.85 8.77 1.17
C LYS A 263 -42.03 8.00 1.75
N THR A 264 -42.07 7.82 3.07
CA THR A 264 -43.15 7.12 3.79
C THR A 264 -44.17 8.08 4.40
N ASP A 265 -43.86 9.38 4.43
CA ASP A 265 -44.77 10.49 4.75
C ASP A 265 -45.35 11.09 3.46
#